data_AF-V6M0Y5-F1
#
_entry.id   AF-V6M0Y5-F1
#
_cell.length_a   1.000
_cell.length_b   1.000
_cell.length_c   1.000
_cell.angle_alpha   90.00
_cell.angle_beta   90.00
_cell.angle_gamma   90.00
#
_symmetry.space_group_name_H-M   'P 1'
#
loop_
_entity.id
_entity.type
_entity.pdbx_description
1 polymer ?
#
loop_
_entity_poly.entity_id
_entity_poly.type
_entity_poly.pdbx_seq_one_letter_code
_entity_poly.pdbx_strand_id
1 'polypeptide(L)'
;MHTVKGIVSTNGSAYERLEQVLDYLMGHPTEKEEVWKSARFREAFESYASFAKKPLDGIEEYIETQRVIALILMKIIEDGKVDGSIRKDIPIKEAIITIINAYGTFGNNISLKSAISYLEEDIAIHIQQRMLKEMLLSYLRP
;
A
#
# COMPACT_ATOMS: atom_id res chain seq x y z
N MET A 1 15.87 7.87 0.02
CA MET A 1 14.53 7.26 0.12
C MET A 1 14.31 6.40 -1.12
N HIS A 2 14.10 5.09 -0.96
CA HIS A 2 13.86 4.22 -2.13
C HIS A 2 12.45 4.49 -2.67
N THR A 3 12.33 4.88 -3.94
CA THR A 3 11.04 4.90 -4.63
C THR A 3 10.52 3.47 -4.79
N VAL A 4 9.21 3.29 -4.98
CA VAL A 4 8.62 1.95 -5.25
C VAL A 4 9.33 1.26 -6.44
N LYS A 5 9.81 2.02 -7.42
CA LYS A 5 10.66 1.53 -8.53
C LYS A 5 12.01 0.96 -8.07
N GLY A 6 12.61 1.54 -7.03
CA GLY A 6 13.87 1.06 -6.45
C GLY A 6 13.73 -0.28 -5.73
N ILE A 7 12.57 -0.53 -5.08
CA ILE A 7 12.26 -1.78 -4.36
C ILE A 7 12.23 -2.98 -5.31
N VAL A 8 11.76 -2.79 -6.54
CA VAL A 8 11.68 -3.88 -7.54
C VAL A 8 13.04 -4.35 -8.05
N SER A 9 14.07 -3.54 -7.85
CA SER A 9 15.44 -3.78 -8.30
C SER A 9 16.34 -4.28 -7.17
N THR A 10 15.85 -4.41 -5.93
CA THR A 10 16.64 -4.95 -4.83
C THR A 10 16.81 -6.46 -4.98
N ASN A 11 18.01 -6.97 -4.67
CA ASN A 11 18.24 -8.40 -4.52
C ASN A 11 17.52 -8.88 -3.24
N GLY A 12 16.31 -9.40 -3.40
CA GLY A 12 15.48 -9.95 -2.33
C GLY A 12 14.34 -10.78 -2.91
N SER A 13 13.81 -11.68 -2.11
CA SER A 13 12.63 -12.47 -2.43
C SER A 13 11.41 -11.59 -2.72
N ALA A 14 10.39 -12.17 -3.36
CA ALA A 14 9.10 -11.52 -3.55
C ALA A 14 8.48 -11.12 -2.20
N TYR A 15 8.61 -11.97 -1.18
CA TYR A 15 8.17 -11.66 0.18
C TYR A 15 8.85 -10.41 0.75
N GLU A 16 10.18 -10.35 0.72
CA GLU A 16 10.94 -9.19 1.25
C GLU A 16 10.63 -7.91 0.49
N ARG A 17 10.49 -7.99 -0.85
CA ARG A 17 10.12 -6.83 -1.66
C ARG A 17 8.69 -6.37 -1.38
N LEU A 18 7.75 -7.29 -1.14
CA LEU A 18 6.40 -6.92 -0.72
C LEU A 18 6.41 -6.24 0.65
N GLU A 19 7.17 -6.77 1.61
CA GLU A 19 7.35 -6.13 2.91
C GLU A 19 7.90 -4.71 2.76
N GLN A 20 8.93 -4.51 1.94
CA GLN A 20 9.48 -3.19 1.66
C GLN A 20 8.45 -2.24 1.02
N VAL A 21 7.56 -2.74 0.16
CA VAL A 21 6.43 -1.94 -0.37
C VAL A 21 5.49 -1.51 0.75
N LEU A 22 5.14 -2.41 1.66
CA LEU A 22 4.26 -2.08 2.79
C LEU A 22 4.94 -1.10 3.76
N ASP A 23 6.24 -1.23 3.99
CA ASP A 23 7.02 -0.29 4.80
C ASP A 23 7.08 1.09 4.15
N TYR A 24 7.28 1.16 2.83
CA TYR A 24 7.21 2.41 2.08
C TYR A 24 5.83 3.07 2.21
N LEU A 25 4.75 2.29 2.10
CA LEU A 25 3.38 2.79 2.26
C LEU A 25 3.07 3.27 3.68
N MET A 26 3.79 2.78 4.69
CA MET A 26 3.65 3.24 6.08
C MET A 26 4.20 4.66 6.28
N GLY A 27 5.16 5.07 5.46
CA GLY A 27 5.86 6.36 5.57
C GLY A 27 6.84 6.41 6.74
N HIS A 28 7.90 7.23 6.61
CA HIS A 28 8.78 7.51 7.75
C HIS A 28 8.10 8.47 8.74
N PRO A 29 8.36 8.37 10.06
CA PRO A 29 7.77 9.25 11.08
C PRO A 29 7.99 10.75 10.80
N THR A 30 9.08 11.11 10.13
CA THR A 30 9.44 12.48 9.74
C THR A 30 8.72 12.99 8.49
N GLU A 31 8.11 12.10 7.70
CA GLU A 31 7.41 12.41 6.44
C GLU A 31 5.91 12.11 6.53
N LYS A 32 5.45 11.74 7.72
CA LYS A 32 4.10 11.24 8.00
C LYS A 32 3.02 12.19 7.53
N GLU A 33 3.22 13.49 7.73
CA GLU A 33 2.26 14.52 7.34
C GLU A 33 2.12 14.64 5.81
N GLU A 34 3.22 14.54 5.06
CA GLU A 34 3.18 14.59 3.59
C GLU A 34 2.55 13.32 3.00
N VAL A 35 2.88 12.14 3.55
CA VAL A 35 2.24 10.87 3.19
C VAL A 35 0.73 10.92 3.47
N TRP A 36 0.34 11.51 4.61
CA TRP A 36 -1.07 11.67 4.98
C TRP A 36 -1.82 12.68 4.10
N LYS A 37 -1.18 13.79 3.71
CA LYS A 37 -1.73 14.73 2.72
C LYS A 37 -1.97 14.05 1.38
N SER A 38 -1.00 13.27 0.88
CA SER A 38 -1.16 12.50 -0.37
C SER A 38 -2.30 11.48 -0.26
N ALA A 39 -2.42 10.79 0.87
CA ALA A 39 -3.51 9.84 1.13
C ALA A 39 -4.89 10.51 1.11
N ARG A 40 -5.04 11.65 1.81
CA ARG A 40 -6.29 12.44 1.84
C ARG A 40 -6.64 13.00 0.46
N PHE A 41 -5.66 13.50 -0.27
CA PHE A 41 -5.85 13.96 -1.65
C PHE A 41 -6.34 12.82 -2.54
N ARG A 42 -5.69 11.65 -2.49
CA ARG A 42 -6.07 10.48 -3.28
C ARG A 42 -7.52 10.08 -2.99
N GLU A 43 -7.90 10.00 -1.73
CA GLU A 43 -9.25 9.62 -1.35
C GLU A 43 -10.31 10.64 -1.81
N ALA A 44 -10.05 11.94 -1.62
CA ALA A 44 -10.94 12.99 -2.10
C ALA A 44 -11.05 12.97 -3.64
N PHE A 45 -9.93 12.75 -4.33
CA PHE A 45 -9.87 12.64 -5.78
C PHE A 45 -10.61 11.41 -6.29
N GLU A 46 -10.37 10.21 -5.74
CA GLU A 46 -11.05 8.97 -6.10
C GLU A 46 -12.55 9.04 -5.79
N SER A 47 -12.92 9.58 -4.63
CA SER A 47 -14.32 9.82 -4.27
C SER A 47 -14.98 10.74 -5.29
N TYR A 48 -14.37 11.87 -5.66
CA TYR A 48 -14.92 12.78 -6.64
C TYR A 48 -15.00 12.14 -8.05
N ALA A 49 -13.95 11.44 -8.47
CA ALA A 49 -13.88 10.73 -9.75
C ALA A 49 -15.00 9.69 -9.89
N SER A 50 -15.37 9.01 -8.80
CA SER A 50 -16.44 8.01 -8.83
C SER A 50 -17.83 8.58 -9.16
N PHE A 51 -18.06 9.87 -8.92
CA PHE A 51 -19.31 10.57 -9.25
C PHE A 51 -19.20 11.49 -10.46
N ALA A 52 -18.01 11.64 -11.04
CA ALA A 52 -17.74 12.57 -12.12
C ALA A 52 -18.40 12.11 -13.43
N LYS A 53 -19.18 13.00 -14.05
CA LYS A 53 -19.83 12.75 -15.36
C LYS A 53 -18.95 13.11 -16.57
N LYS A 54 -17.79 13.71 -16.32
CA LYS A 54 -16.79 14.11 -17.32
C LYS A 54 -15.40 13.73 -16.81
N PRO A 55 -14.42 13.48 -17.70
CA PRO A 55 -13.04 13.23 -17.32
C PRO A 55 -12.51 14.36 -16.43
N LEU A 56 -11.76 14.02 -15.39
CA LEU A 56 -11.14 15.00 -14.51
C LEU A 56 -9.81 15.47 -15.08
N ASP A 57 -9.51 16.76 -14.91
CA ASP A 57 -8.18 17.27 -15.19
C ASP A 57 -7.14 16.53 -14.32
N GLY A 58 -6.06 16.06 -14.94
CA GLY A 58 -5.01 15.29 -14.26
C GLY A 58 -5.32 13.81 -14.01
N ILE A 59 -6.48 13.29 -14.44
CA ILE A 59 -6.81 11.86 -14.27
C ILE A 59 -5.85 10.93 -15.01
N GLU A 60 -5.28 11.39 -16.12
CA GLU A 60 -4.34 10.62 -16.93
C GLU A 60 -3.01 10.40 -16.19
N GLU A 61 -2.47 11.44 -15.54
CA GLU A 61 -1.26 11.34 -14.72
C GLU A 61 -1.48 10.43 -13.49
N TYR A 62 -2.67 10.52 -12.90
CA TYR A 62 -3.08 9.62 -11.83
C TYR A 62 -3.11 8.16 -12.29
N ILE A 63 -3.77 7.88 -13.43
CA ILE A 63 -3.86 6.54 -14.02
C ILE A 63 -2.47 5.99 -14.36
N GLU A 64 -1.60 6.81 -14.94
CA GLU A 64 -0.24 6.40 -15.28
C GLU A 64 0.58 6.05 -14.02
N THR A 65 0.41 6.82 -12.94
CA THR A 65 1.03 6.50 -11.66
C THR A 65 0.53 5.17 -11.09
N GLN A 66 -0.79 4.92 -11.13
CA GLN A 66 -1.36 3.63 -10.71
C GLN A 66 -0.84 2.48 -11.59
N ARG A 67 -0.68 2.71 -12.90
CA ARG A 67 -0.15 1.72 -13.85
C ARG A 67 1.29 1.32 -13.48
N VAL A 68 2.13 2.30 -13.13
CA VAL A 68 3.50 2.03 -12.67
C VAL A 68 3.51 1.18 -11.40
N ILE A 69 2.65 1.49 -10.43
CA ILE A 69 2.52 0.70 -9.18
C ILE A 69 2.05 -0.72 -9.51
N ALA A 70 1.08 -0.88 -10.40
CA ALA A 70 0.60 -2.19 -10.82
C ALA A 70 1.71 -3.03 -11.48
N LEU A 71 2.53 -2.44 -12.35
CA LEU A 71 3.66 -3.13 -12.99
C LEU A 71 4.70 -3.62 -11.96
N ILE A 72 4.95 -2.82 -10.94
CA ILE A 72 5.83 -3.17 -9.83
C ILE A 72 5.29 -4.40 -9.08
N LEU A 73 4.01 -4.37 -8.70
CA LEU A 73 3.35 -5.47 -8.00
C LEU A 73 3.30 -6.74 -8.86
N MET A 74 3.07 -6.61 -10.16
CA MET A 74 3.05 -7.76 -11.09
C MET A 74 4.40 -8.49 -11.11
N LYS A 75 5.52 -7.77 -11.06
CA LYS A 75 6.84 -8.43 -10.98
C LYS A 75 7.02 -9.19 -9.67
N ILE A 76 6.61 -8.62 -8.53
CA ILE A 76 6.64 -9.30 -7.23
C ILE A 76 5.77 -10.57 -7.26
N ILE A 77 4.58 -10.49 -7.87
CA ILE A 77 3.66 -11.62 -8.02
C ILE A 77 4.30 -12.75 -8.84
N GLU A 78 4.90 -12.43 -9.99
CA GLU A 78 5.52 -13.47 -10.83
C GLU A 78 6.74 -14.10 -10.16
N ASP A 79 7.60 -13.30 -9.53
CA ASP A 79 8.77 -13.80 -8.83
C ASP A 79 8.36 -14.70 -7.64
N GLY A 80 7.30 -14.35 -6.91
CA GLY A 80 6.80 -15.10 -5.76
C GLY A 80 6.19 -16.46 -6.11
N LYS A 81 5.78 -16.68 -7.37
CA LYS A 81 5.38 -18.02 -7.84
C LYS A 81 6.57 -18.97 -7.95
N VAL A 82 7.76 -18.42 -8.18
CA VAL A 82 8.96 -19.19 -8.52
C VAL A 82 9.89 -19.34 -7.32
N ASP A 83 10.15 -18.25 -6.58
CA ASP A 83 11.21 -18.18 -5.56
C ASP A 83 10.93 -18.95 -4.26
N GLY A 84 9.69 -19.40 -4.05
CA GLY A 84 9.29 -20.21 -2.88
C GLY A 84 9.12 -19.41 -1.59
N SER A 85 9.23 -18.08 -1.63
CA SER A 85 9.05 -17.21 -0.47
C SER A 85 7.58 -16.98 -0.09
N ILE A 86 6.66 -17.29 -1.00
CA ILE A 86 5.21 -17.21 -0.81
C ILE A 86 4.61 -18.61 -0.94
N ARG A 87 3.67 -18.95 -0.03
CA ARG A 87 2.93 -20.22 -0.10
C ARG A 87 2.22 -20.38 -1.44
N LYS A 88 2.21 -21.60 -1.97
CA LYS A 88 1.74 -21.90 -3.35
C LYS A 88 0.32 -22.47 -3.41
N ASP A 89 -0.28 -22.73 -2.26
CA ASP A 89 -1.64 -23.26 -2.10
C ASP A 89 -2.73 -22.17 -2.08
N ILE A 90 -2.36 -20.92 -2.39
CA ILE A 90 -3.27 -19.77 -2.46
C ILE A 90 -3.20 -19.11 -3.85
N PRO A 91 -4.25 -18.37 -4.27
CA PRO A 91 -4.19 -17.50 -5.42
C PRO A 91 -3.26 -16.29 -5.14
N ILE A 92 -1.96 -16.43 -5.43
CA ILE A 92 -0.90 -15.46 -5.07
C ILE A 92 -1.21 -14.04 -5.57
N LYS A 93 -1.68 -13.91 -6.81
CA LYS A 93 -2.00 -12.61 -7.42
C LYS A 93 -3.10 -11.90 -6.62
N GLU A 94 -4.21 -12.59 -6.39
CA GLU A 94 -5.36 -12.08 -5.65
C GLU A 94 -4.95 -11.74 -4.21
N ALA A 95 -4.18 -12.60 -3.55
CA ALA A 95 -3.69 -12.37 -2.20
C ALA A 95 -2.85 -11.09 -2.10
N ILE A 96 -1.87 -10.90 -2.98
CA ILE A 96 -1.02 -9.70 -2.98
C ILE A 96 -1.83 -8.44 -3.25
N ILE A 97 -2.74 -8.45 -4.23
CA ILE A 97 -3.60 -7.30 -4.53
C ILE A 97 -4.52 -6.98 -3.34
N THR A 98 -5.11 -7.98 -2.71
CA THR A 98 -5.91 -7.80 -1.49
C THR A 98 -5.10 -7.19 -0.36
N ILE A 99 -3.87 -7.65 -0.14
CA ILE A 99 -2.97 -7.11 0.89
C ILE A 99 -2.70 -5.62 0.65
N ILE A 100 -2.33 -5.25 -0.59
CA ILE A 100 -2.07 -3.85 -0.95
C ILE A 100 -3.31 -2.97 -0.74
N ASN A 101 -4.47 -3.43 -1.21
CA ASN A 101 -5.72 -2.68 -1.06
C ASN A 101 -6.13 -2.52 0.40
N ALA A 102 -6.04 -3.60 1.20
CA ALA A 102 -6.37 -3.59 2.61
C ALA A 102 -5.43 -2.65 3.40
N TYR A 103 -4.13 -2.73 3.13
CA TYR A 103 -3.13 -1.91 3.80
C TYR A 103 -3.28 -0.42 3.46
N GLY A 104 -3.46 -0.10 2.17
CA GLY A 104 -3.70 1.28 1.73
C GLY A 104 -4.99 1.88 2.31
N THR A 105 -6.09 1.12 2.28
CA THR A 105 -7.38 1.55 2.85
C THR A 105 -7.28 1.78 4.36
N PHE A 106 -6.56 0.91 5.07
CA PHE A 106 -6.32 1.07 6.50
C PHE A 106 -5.50 2.33 6.82
N GLY A 107 -4.45 2.58 6.04
CA GLY A 107 -3.65 3.81 6.14
C GLY A 107 -4.48 5.07 5.94
N ASN A 108 -5.36 5.10 4.93
CA ASN A 108 -6.27 6.22 4.67
C ASN A 108 -7.24 6.44 5.85
N ASN A 109 -7.88 5.37 6.33
CA ASN A 109 -8.81 5.43 7.46
C ASN A 109 -8.16 6.02 8.72
N ILE A 110 -6.92 5.64 9.00
CA ILE A 110 -6.15 6.20 10.12
C ILE A 110 -5.83 7.68 9.89
N SER A 111 -5.34 8.04 8.70
CA SER A 111 -4.98 9.42 8.35
C SER A 111 -6.19 10.36 8.48
N LEU A 112 -7.36 9.96 7.99
CA LEU A 112 -8.59 10.73 8.13
C LEU A 112 -9.03 10.85 9.57
N LYS A 113 -9.09 9.73 10.30
CA LYS A 113 -9.54 9.72 11.69
C LYS A 113 -8.63 10.55 12.57
N SER A 114 -7.32 10.57 12.33
CA SER A 114 -6.38 11.39 13.13
C SER A 114 -6.72 12.89 13.15
N ALA A 115 -7.40 13.42 12.12
CA ALA A 115 -7.80 14.83 12.06
C ALA A 115 -9.08 15.16 12.84
N ILE A 116 -9.92 14.16 13.13
CA ILE A 116 -11.27 14.34 13.72
C ILE A 116 -11.51 13.50 14.97
N SER A 117 -10.53 12.68 15.35
CA SER A 117 -10.65 11.71 16.42
C SER A 117 -10.15 12.29 17.73
N TYR A 118 -11.07 12.38 18.70
CA TYR A 118 -10.82 12.52 20.13
C TYR A 118 -10.41 11.18 20.79
N LEU A 119 -10.16 10.10 20.03
CA LEU A 119 -9.71 8.82 20.55
C LEU A 119 -8.29 8.96 21.12
N GLU A 120 -8.27 9.43 22.36
CA GLU A 120 -7.39 9.13 23.48
C GLU A 120 -5.90 8.96 23.14
N GLU A 121 -5.09 9.69 23.89
CA GLU A 121 -3.61 9.62 23.93
C GLU A 121 -3.04 8.18 24.06
N ASP A 122 -3.89 7.17 24.28
CA ASP A 122 -3.55 5.75 24.48
C ASP A 122 -3.52 4.87 23.23
N ILE A 123 -4.11 5.27 22.08
CA ILE A 123 -4.13 4.40 20.88
C ILE A 123 -2.95 4.70 19.95
N ALA A 124 -1.91 3.88 20.07
CA ALA A 124 -0.72 3.96 19.23
C ALA A 124 -0.98 3.49 17.79
N ILE A 125 -1.37 4.42 16.90
CA ILE A 125 -1.62 4.20 15.47
C ILE A 125 -0.53 3.37 14.77
N HIS A 126 0.74 3.66 15.06
CA HIS A 126 1.89 2.97 14.45
C HIS A 126 1.94 1.49 14.85
N ILE A 127 1.46 1.14 16.06
CA ILE A 127 1.34 -0.25 16.51
C ILE A 127 0.28 -0.96 15.68
N GLN A 128 -0.87 -0.34 15.44
CA GLN A 128 -1.92 -0.96 14.63
C GLN A 128 -1.48 -1.20 13.18
N GLN A 129 -0.75 -0.26 12.58
CA GLN A 129 -0.20 -0.42 11.23
C GLN A 129 0.80 -1.58 11.17
N ARG A 130 1.70 -1.67 12.15
CA ARG A 130 2.65 -2.79 12.26
C ARG A 130 1.92 -4.13 12.45
N MET A 131 0.92 -4.18 13.33
CA MET A 131 0.11 -5.39 13.55
C MET A 131 -0.59 -5.83 12.26
N LEU A 132 -1.21 -4.89 11.52
CA LEU A 132 -1.83 -5.23 10.25
C LEU A 132 -0.80 -5.73 9.23
N LYS A 133 0.36 -5.09 9.12
CA LYS A 133 1.46 -5.56 8.26
C LYS A 133 1.83 -7.00 8.58
N GLU A 134 2.04 -7.31 9.86
CA GLU A 134 2.39 -8.65 10.33
C GLU A 134 1.28 -9.67 10.04
N MET A 135 0.01 -9.33 10.27
CA MET A 135 -1.13 -10.19 9.94
C MET A 135 -1.19 -10.51 8.44
N LEU A 136 -1.04 -9.50 7.58
CA LEU A 136 -1.08 -9.67 6.13
C LEU A 136 0.13 -10.47 5.61
N LEU A 137 1.33 -10.17 6.10
CA LEU A 137 2.55 -10.87 5.69
C LEU A 137 2.61 -12.31 6.23
N SER A 138 2.04 -12.59 7.42
CA SER A 138 1.99 -13.96 7.95
C SER A 138 1.10 -14.87 7.11
N TYR A 139 0.02 -14.35 6.51
CA TYR A 139 -0.84 -15.11 5.60
C TYR A 139 -0.08 -15.67 4.38
N LEU A 140 0.96 -14.98 3.91
CA LEU A 140 1.74 -15.35 2.73
C LEU A 140 2.85 -16.38 3.00
N ARG A 141 3.23 -16.61 4.26
CA ARG A 141 4.34 -17.51 4.58
C ARG A 141 4.02 -18.97 4.21
N PRO A 142 5.00 -19.75 3.70
CA PRO A 142 4.88 -21.18 3.43
C PRO A 142 4.38 -22.00 4.62
#